data_AF-A0A2S2PT27-F1
#
_entry.id   AF-A0A2S2PT27-F1
#
_cell.length_a   1.000
_cell.length_b   1.000
_cell.length_c   1.000
_cell.angle_alpha   90.00
_cell.angle_beta   90.00
_cell.angle_gamma   90.00
#
_symmetry.space_group_name_H-M   'P 1'
#
loop_
_entity.id
_entity.type
_entity.pdbx_description
1 polymer ?
#
loop_
_entity_poly.entity_id
_entity_poly.type
_entity_poly.pdbx_seq_one_letter_code
_entity_poly.pdbx_strand_id
1 'polypeptide(L)'
;MSRGEKTKPTTGFLDTLFGRPKKYGSAASSPIGGVGGNGIYSSGSTYGVGSRSLPRINSDNDISSGGHNDADECEMFIEHLDVEALNDKFEEMLDDMNLTEEKKTPIRDQSVVNKKKMLMMHYKKSSNEGNKKTCDKPTEYIQYLSQPDLSANKTYNCVVSLRIALTNHPLSWVSEFGTEGLRQVLSVLNECYRK
;
A
#
# COMPACT_ATOMS: atom_id res chain seq x y z
N MET A 1 -19.96 -25.21 -33.87
CA MET A 1 -19.11 -24.01 -33.69
C MET A 1 -19.89 -23.01 -32.86
N SER A 2 -19.41 -22.63 -31.68
CA SER A 2 -19.76 -21.33 -31.07
C SER A 2 -18.76 -21.03 -29.96
N ARG A 3 -17.88 -20.06 -30.18
CA ARG A 3 -16.94 -19.53 -29.18
C ARG A 3 -17.59 -18.28 -28.59
N GLY A 4 -18.02 -18.36 -27.34
CA GLY A 4 -18.50 -17.20 -26.58
C GLY A 4 -17.36 -16.21 -26.33
N GLU A 5 -17.64 -14.94 -26.60
CA GLU A 5 -16.73 -13.82 -26.50
C GLU A 5 -16.23 -13.61 -25.06
N LYS A 6 -14.92 -13.44 -24.89
CA LYS A 6 -14.32 -13.02 -23.63
C LYS A 6 -14.50 -11.52 -23.48
N THR A 7 -15.26 -11.09 -22.47
CA THR A 7 -15.33 -9.70 -22.05
C THR A 7 -13.93 -9.22 -21.65
N LYS A 8 -13.45 -8.16 -22.32
CA LYS A 8 -12.17 -7.52 -22.00
C LYS A 8 -12.30 -6.83 -20.63
N PRO A 9 -11.30 -6.92 -19.74
CA PRO A 9 -11.33 -6.18 -18.49
C PRO A 9 -11.31 -4.68 -18.81
N THR A 10 -12.37 -3.98 -18.42
CA THR A 10 -12.44 -2.52 -18.45
C THR A 10 -11.32 -1.99 -17.57
N THR A 11 -10.32 -1.37 -18.18
CA THR A 11 -9.27 -0.62 -17.48
C THR A 11 -9.94 0.41 -16.55
N GLY A 12 -9.53 0.46 -15.28
CA GLY A 12 -10.09 1.41 -14.34
C GLY A 12 -9.83 2.84 -14.81
N PHE A 13 -10.85 3.70 -14.73
CA PHE A 13 -10.72 5.12 -15.02
C PHE A 13 -9.52 5.75 -14.29
N LEU A 14 -9.32 5.37 -13.02
CA LEU A 14 -8.18 5.79 -12.20
C LEU A 14 -6.83 5.30 -12.75
N ASP A 15 -6.76 4.09 -13.32
CA ASP A 15 -5.50 3.58 -13.90
C ASP A 15 -5.05 4.40 -15.11
N THR A 16 -6.04 4.88 -15.89
CA THR A 16 -5.81 5.76 -17.04
C THR A 16 -5.39 7.15 -16.57
N LEU A 17 -6.04 7.68 -15.53
CA LEU A 17 -5.76 9.02 -15.00
C LEU A 17 -4.39 9.12 -14.32
N PHE A 18 -3.98 8.09 -13.58
CA PHE A 18 -2.70 8.04 -12.88
C PHE A 18 -1.56 7.43 -13.70
N GLY A 19 -1.79 7.17 -15.00
CA GLY A 19 -0.76 6.68 -15.90
C GLY A 19 -0.16 5.34 -15.48
N ARG A 20 -0.93 4.48 -14.81
CA ARG A 20 -0.41 3.17 -14.40
C ARG A 20 -0.26 2.29 -15.65
N PRO A 21 0.93 1.70 -15.88
CA PRO A 21 1.12 0.81 -17.01
C PRO A 21 0.20 -0.40 -16.88
N LYS A 22 -0.49 -0.75 -17.98
CA LYS A 22 -1.28 -1.97 -18.09
C LYS A 22 -0.39 -3.16 -17.71
N LYS A 23 -0.81 -3.95 -16.71
CA LYS A 23 -0.32 -5.34 -16.58
C LYS A 23 -0.97 -6.16 -17.68
N TYR A 24 -0.39 -6.11 -18.88
CA TYR A 24 -0.70 -7.08 -19.91
C TYR A 24 -0.25 -8.45 -19.38
N GLY A 25 -1.18 -9.37 -19.16
CA GLY A 25 -0.82 -10.76 -18.89
C GLY A 25 0.08 -11.27 -20.02
N SER A 26 1.15 -11.98 -19.66
CA SER A 26 2.08 -12.60 -20.59
C SER A 26 1.34 -13.39 -21.67
N ALA A 27 1.26 -12.81 -22.86
CA ALA A 27 0.88 -13.47 -24.09
C ALA A 27 1.63 -12.78 -25.24
N ALA A 28 2.96 -12.87 -25.20
CA ALA A 28 3.79 -12.60 -26.35
C ALA A 28 4.13 -13.95 -26.99
N SER A 29 3.33 -14.31 -27.99
CA SER A 29 3.79 -15.21 -29.04
C SER A 29 4.67 -14.37 -29.98
N SER A 30 5.90 -14.82 -30.21
CA SER A 30 6.65 -14.51 -31.42
C SER A 30 7.63 -15.65 -31.71
N PRO A 31 7.94 -15.91 -32.99
CA PRO A 31 8.38 -17.22 -33.44
C PRO A 31 9.89 -17.31 -33.73
N ILE A 32 10.37 -18.56 -33.79
CA ILE A 32 11.57 -19.06 -34.49
C ILE A 32 12.95 -18.77 -33.84
N GLY A 33 13.59 -19.88 -33.43
CA GLY A 33 15.04 -20.12 -33.63
C GLY A 33 15.90 -20.28 -32.37
N GLY A 34 16.41 -21.50 -32.12
CA GLY A 34 17.68 -21.68 -31.38
C GLY A 34 17.70 -22.67 -30.22
N VAL A 35 17.96 -23.94 -30.53
CA VAL A 35 18.87 -24.91 -29.87
C VAL A 35 19.22 -24.74 -28.37
N GLY A 36 18.93 -25.79 -27.60
CA GLY A 36 19.92 -26.39 -26.68
C GLY A 36 19.57 -26.46 -25.18
N GLY A 37 19.49 -27.70 -24.65
CA GLY A 37 20.19 -28.04 -23.39
C GLY A 37 19.36 -28.33 -22.13
N ASN A 38 19.12 -29.62 -21.90
CA ASN A 38 19.17 -30.42 -20.65
C ASN A 38 18.79 -29.81 -19.29
N GLY A 39 18.01 -30.59 -18.52
CA GLY A 39 17.93 -30.45 -17.06
C GLY A 39 16.92 -31.40 -16.40
N ILE A 40 17.25 -32.68 -16.38
CA ILE A 40 16.55 -33.76 -15.65
C ILE A 40 16.61 -33.47 -14.14
N TYR A 41 15.52 -33.65 -13.40
CA TYR A 41 15.60 -34.24 -12.05
C TYR A 41 14.49 -35.25 -11.81
N SER A 42 14.95 -36.36 -11.26
CA SER A 42 14.29 -37.63 -11.08
C SER A 42 13.61 -37.72 -9.70
N SER A 43 12.55 -38.53 -9.70
CA SER A 43 12.06 -39.36 -8.59
C SER A 43 13.14 -39.86 -7.61
N GLY A 44 12.77 -39.95 -6.32
CA GLY A 44 13.51 -40.70 -5.29
C GLY A 44 12.87 -40.61 -3.90
N SER A 45 12.56 -41.77 -3.31
CA SER A 45 11.77 -41.96 -2.08
C SER A 45 12.65 -42.32 -0.85
N THR A 46 12.04 -42.24 0.36
CA THR A 46 12.40 -42.88 1.66
C THR A 46 13.70 -42.40 2.37
N TYR A 47 13.90 -42.28 3.71
CA TYR A 47 13.43 -42.97 4.94
C TYR A 47 13.69 -42.08 6.20
N GLY A 48 12.83 -42.15 7.23
CA GLY A 48 13.23 -42.34 8.65
C GLY A 48 13.77 -41.21 9.58
N VAL A 49 13.06 -41.02 10.71
CA VAL A 49 13.52 -40.67 12.09
C VAL A 49 13.49 -39.19 12.56
N GLY A 50 12.40 -38.85 13.27
CA GLY A 50 12.40 -38.46 14.69
C GLY A 50 13.10 -37.17 15.16
N SER A 51 12.33 -36.09 15.31
CA SER A 51 12.58 -35.04 16.31
C SER A 51 11.27 -34.39 16.76
N ARG A 52 11.20 -34.13 18.07
CA ARG A 52 10.00 -33.94 18.89
C ARG A 52 9.33 -32.59 18.61
N SER A 53 8.09 -32.60 18.11
CA SER A 53 7.23 -31.42 18.10
C SER A 53 6.70 -31.18 19.51
N LEU A 54 7.06 -30.04 20.12
CA LEU A 54 6.47 -29.58 21.38
C LEU A 54 4.94 -29.40 21.19
N PRO A 55 4.11 -29.81 22.16
CA PRO A 55 2.67 -29.64 22.07
C PRO A 55 2.34 -28.14 22.08
N ARG A 56 1.65 -27.71 21.02
CA ARG A 56 1.02 -26.40 20.89
C ARG A 56 0.03 -26.27 22.03
N ILE A 57 0.39 -25.50 23.05
CA ILE A 57 -0.53 -25.08 24.11
C ILE A 57 -1.67 -24.29 23.46
N ASN A 58 -2.84 -24.93 23.38
CA ASN A 58 -4.11 -24.27 23.13
C ASN A 58 -4.34 -23.29 24.29
N SER A 59 -4.30 -22.00 24.00
CA SER A 59 -4.99 -21.01 24.82
C SER A 59 -6.29 -20.72 24.09
N ASP A 60 -7.29 -21.55 24.38
CA ASP A 60 -8.70 -21.26 24.12
C ASP A 60 -9.16 -20.18 25.12
N ASN A 61 -8.61 -18.97 24.98
CA ASN A 61 -9.17 -17.77 25.59
C ASN A 61 -9.78 -16.93 24.47
N ASP A 62 -10.85 -17.49 23.89
CA ASP A 62 -11.79 -16.80 23.02
C ASP A 62 -12.61 -15.83 23.89
N ILE A 63 -11.97 -14.75 24.30
CA ILE A 63 -12.65 -13.50 24.58
C ILE A 63 -12.62 -12.73 23.27
N SER A 64 -13.59 -13.03 22.41
CA SER A 64 -14.08 -12.12 21.38
C SER A 64 -14.59 -10.84 22.07
N SER A 65 -13.66 -9.99 22.51
CA SER A 65 -13.94 -8.58 22.81
C SER A 65 -13.92 -7.87 21.47
N GLY A 66 -15.11 -7.57 20.97
CA GLY A 66 -15.38 -7.02 19.64
C GLY A 66 -14.35 -5.99 19.19
N GLY A 67 -13.55 -6.37 18.20
CA GLY A 67 -13.00 -5.41 17.25
C GLY A 67 -14.19 -4.89 16.46
N HIS A 68 -14.81 -3.82 16.94
CA HIS A 68 -15.63 -2.97 16.11
C HIS A 68 -14.69 -2.50 14.99
N ASN A 69 -14.84 -3.06 13.78
CA ASN A 69 -13.88 -2.82 12.73
C ASN A 69 -13.99 -1.33 12.38
N ASP A 70 -12.93 -0.54 12.57
CA ASP A 70 -12.89 0.86 12.12
C ASP A 70 -13.28 0.97 10.62
N ALA A 71 -13.05 -0.10 9.87
CA ALA A 71 -13.46 -0.27 8.49
C ALA A 71 -14.99 -0.33 8.30
N ASP A 72 -15.72 -0.99 9.20
CA ASP A 72 -17.18 -1.13 9.14
C ASP A 72 -17.86 0.20 9.56
N GLU A 73 -17.28 0.93 10.52
CA GLU A 73 -17.74 2.28 10.90
C GLU A 73 -17.55 3.29 9.76
N CYS A 74 -16.39 3.26 9.10
CA CYS A 74 -16.11 4.12 7.94
C CYS A 74 -17.07 3.81 6.77
N GLU A 75 -17.37 2.54 6.54
CA GLU A 75 -18.30 2.11 5.51
C GLU A 75 -19.71 2.63 5.79
N MET A 76 -20.21 2.42 7.01
CA MET A 76 -21.51 2.95 7.44
C MET A 76 -21.56 4.48 7.34
N PHE A 77 -20.52 5.20 7.77
CA PHE A 77 -20.47 6.66 7.69
C PHE A 77 -20.64 7.16 6.24
N ILE A 78 -19.88 6.60 5.30
CA ILE A 78 -19.87 7.03 3.89
C ILE A 78 -21.18 6.69 3.18
N GLU A 79 -21.77 5.54 3.50
CA GLU A 79 -23.05 5.12 2.93
C GLU A 79 -24.17 6.11 3.27
N HIS A 80 -24.17 6.66 4.48
CA HIS A 80 -25.20 7.57 4.99
C HIS A 80 -24.96 9.05 4.65
N LEU A 81 -23.84 9.40 4.01
CA LEU A 81 -23.62 10.77 3.51
C LEU A 81 -24.64 11.12 2.43
N ASP A 82 -25.26 12.29 2.58
CA ASP A 82 -26.00 12.95 1.51
C ASP A 82 -25.04 13.45 0.41
N VAL A 83 -25.61 13.98 -0.67
CA VAL A 83 -24.82 14.36 -1.84
C VAL A 83 -23.90 15.55 -1.56
N GLU A 84 -24.34 16.49 -0.73
CA GLU A 84 -23.58 17.71 -0.40
C GLU A 84 -22.39 17.35 0.49
N ALA A 85 -22.63 16.67 1.62
CA ALA A 85 -21.58 16.24 2.53
C ALA A 85 -20.61 15.24 1.87
N LEU A 86 -21.09 14.40 0.95
CA LEU A 86 -20.23 13.54 0.15
C LEU A 86 -19.27 14.36 -0.71
N ASN A 87 -19.76 15.39 -1.40
CA ASN A 87 -18.91 16.22 -2.26
C ASN A 87 -17.89 17.02 -1.44
N ASP A 88 -18.27 17.53 -0.27
CA ASP A 88 -17.35 18.24 0.64
C ASP A 88 -16.22 17.33 1.09
N LYS A 89 -16.55 16.11 1.55
CA LYS A 89 -15.54 15.11 1.94
C LYS A 89 -14.68 14.66 0.76
N PHE A 90 -15.26 14.62 -0.43
CA PHE A 90 -14.53 14.27 -1.65
C PHE A 90 -13.52 15.36 -2.04
N GLU A 91 -13.87 16.64 -1.90
CA GLU A 91 -12.95 17.74 -2.16
C GLU A 91 -11.81 17.77 -1.13
N GLU A 92 -12.09 17.53 0.16
CA GLU A 92 -11.07 17.37 1.20
C GLU A 92 -10.05 16.27 0.83
N MET A 93 -10.54 15.11 0.37
CA MET A 93 -9.69 14.03 -0.12
C MET A 93 -8.85 14.46 -1.35
N LEU A 94 -9.43 15.19 -2.31
CA LEU A 94 -8.71 15.64 -3.50
C LEU A 94 -7.63 16.67 -3.20
N ASP A 95 -7.89 17.58 -2.26
CA ASP A 95 -6.92 18.55 -1.79
C ASP A 95 -5.73 17.87 -1.11
N ASP A 96 -6.00 16.79 -0.37
CA ASP A 96 -4.95 16.02 0.31
C ASP A 96 -4.10 15.16 -0.64
N MET A 97 -4.55 14.93 -1.89
CA MET A 97 -3.87 14.07 -2.87
C MET A 97 -2.80 14.77 -3.73
N ASN A 98 -2.50 16.06 -3.50
CA ASN A 98 -1.51 16.83 -4.26
C ASN A 98 -1.73 16.80 -5.80
N LEU A 99 -2.97 17.01 -6.23
CA LEU A 99 -3.36 16.99 -7.64
C LEU A 99 -3.50 18.41 -8.19
N THR A 100 -3.18 18.57 -9.48
CA THR A 100 -3.50 19.81 -10.21
C THR A 100 -5.00 19.87 -10.52
N GLU A 101 -5.55 21.08 -10.68
CA GLU A 101 -6.97 21.26 -11.01
C GLU A 101 -7.40 20.51 -12.28
N GLU A 102 -6.55 20.48 -13.31
CA GLU A 102 -6.79 19.71 -14.53
C GLU A 102 -7.00 18.21 -14.25
N LYS A 103 -6.28 17.64 -13.29
CA LYS A 103 -6.42 16.23 -12.88
C LYS A 103 -7.59 16.01 -11.93
N LYS A 104 -7.98 17.02 -11.14
CA LYS A 104 -9.15 16.93 -10.26
C LYS A 104 -10.47 16.91 -11.03
N THR A 105 -10.60 17.73 -12.08
CA THR A 105 -11.84 17.84 -12.89
C THR A 105 -12.46 16.50 -13.28
N PRO A 106 -11.74 15.58 -13.97
CA PRO A 106 -12.33 14.30 -14.37
C PRO A 106 -12.66 13.38 -13.17
N ILE A 107 -12.04 13.61 -12.01
CA ILE A 107 -12.34 12.90 -10.76
C ILE A 107 -13.62 13.45 -10.11
N ARG A 108 -13.85 14.77 -10.20
CA ARG A 108 -15.09 15.43 -9.75
C ARG A 108 -16.31 14.99 -10.57
N ASP A 109 -16.12 14.68 -11.85
CA ASP A 109 -17.16 14.21 -12.78
C ASP A 109 -17.58 12.74 -12.56
N GLN A 110 -16.95 12.04 -11.61
CA GLN A 110 -17.32 10.66 -11.29
C GLN A 110 -18.71 10.56 -10.67
N SER A 111 -19.37 9.42 -10.90
CA SER A 111 -20.67 9.14 -10.28
C SER A 111 -20.58 9.11 -8.75
N VAL A 112 -21.70 9.42 -8.08
CA VAL A 112 -21.83 9.35 -6.61
C VAL A 112 -21.33 8.01 -6.06
N VAL A 113 -21.68 6.90 -6.72
CA VAL A 113 -21.25 5.55 -6.34
C VAL A 113 -19.72 5.42 -6.40
N ASN A 114 -19.09 5.94 -7.46
CA ASN A 114 -17.64 5.93 -7.59
C ASN A 114 -16.97 6.83 -6.55
N LYS A 115 -17.54 8.01 -6.24
CA LYS A 115 -17.03 8.91 -5.20
C LYS A 115 -17.05 8.25 -3.82
N LYS A 116 -18.18 7.62 -3.44
CA LYS A 116 -18.29 6.84 -2.19
C LYS A 116 -17.24 5.74 -2.11
N LYS A 117 -17.06 4.99 -3.20
CA LYS A 117 -16.04 3.94 -3.28
C LYS A 117 -14.61 4.50 -3.11
N MET A 118 -14.30 5.63 -3.73
CA MET A 118 -12.99 6.27 -3.62
C MET A 118 -12.72 6.73 -2.18
N LEU A 119 -13.69 7.41 -1.55
CA LEU A 119 -13.58 7.82 -0.15
C LEU A 119 -13.41 6.63 0.79
N MET A 120 -14.16 5.55 0.57
CA MET A 120 -14.06 4.34 1.38
C MET A 120 -12.67 3.71 1.29
N MET A 121 -12.11 3.64 0.08
CA MET A 121 -10.73 3.16 -0.11
C MET A 121 -9.71 4.10 0.55
N HIS A 122 -9.94 5.41 0.53
CA HIS A 122 -9.07 6.40 1.18
C HIS A 122 -9.03 6.18 2.69
N TYR A 123 -10.18 6.19 3.36
CA TYR A 123 -10.26 5.98 4.81
C TYR A 123 -9.71 4.61 5.24
N LYS A 124 -10.04 3.55 4.50
CA LYS A 124 -9.55 2.20 4.80
C LYS A 124 -8.03 2.07 4.62
N LYS A 125 -7.43 2.87 3.73
CA LYS A 125 -5.97 2.94 3.59
C LYS A 125 -5.35 3.65 4.79
N SER A 126 -5.91 4.78 5.21
CA SER A 126 -5.45 5.54 6.38
C SER A 126 -5.58 4.75 7.69
N SER A 127 -6.70 4.05 7.92
CA SER A 127 -6.91 3.28 9.18
C SER A 127 -6.02 2.04 9.28
N ASN A 128 -5.60 1.44 8.16
CA ASN A 128 -4.73 0.25 8.18
C ASN A 128 -3.25 0.56 8.48
N GLU A 129 -2.88 1.82 8.66
CA GLU A 129 -1.51 2.26 8.99
C GLU A 129 -1.07 1.83 10.40
N GLY A 130 -1.99 1.43 11.29
CA GLY A 130 -1.65 0.95 12.64
C GLY A 130 -1.29 -0.54 12.76
N ASN A 131 -1.62 -1.37 11.76
CA ASN A 131 -1.58 -2.84 11.88
C ASN A 131 -0.41 -3.51 11.14
N LYS A 132 0.50 -2.75 10.52
CA LYS A 132 1.67 -3.30 9.83
C LYS A 132 2.92 -3.22 10.70
N LYS A 133 3.80 -4.21 10.52
CA LYS A 133 5.13 -4.29 11.16
C LYS A 133 6.16 -3.32 10.54
N THR A 134 5.71 -2.44 9.65
CA THR A 134 6.52 -1.43 8.99
C THR A 134 6.28 -0.10 9.67
N CYS A 135 7.33 0.74 9.69
CA CYS A 135 7.21 2.11 10.10
C CYS A 135 6.24 2.82 9.14
N ASP A 136 5.03 3.10 9.59
CA ASP A 136 3.95 3.59 8.73
C ASP A 136 3.53 5.01 9.14
N LYS A 137 3.82 5.42 10.39
CA LYS A 137 3.55 6.78 10.88
C LYS A 137 4.77 7.71 10.73
N PRO A 138 4.56 9.02 10.50
CA PRO A 138 5.66 9.98 10.40
C PRO A 138 6.57 9.96 11.62
N THR A 139 5.98 9.91 12.82
CA THR A 139 6.68 9.93 14.11
C THR A 139 7.58 8.71 14.31
N GLU A 140 7.18 7.54 13.81
CA GLU A 140 7.99 6.32 13.89
C GLU A 140 9.26 6.44 13.04
N TYR A 141 9.19 7.11 11.87
CA TYR A 141 10.36 7.33 11.01
C TYR A 141 11.36 8.25 11.71
N ILE A 142 10.85 9.32 12.32
CA ILE A 142 11.64 10.28 13.08
C ILE A 142 12.34 9.56 14.23
N GLN A 143 11.58 8.81 15.02
CA GLN A 143 12.11 8.07 16.16
C GLN A 143 13.17 7.04 15.73
N TYR A 144 12.89 6.26 14.68
CA TYR A 144 13.83 5.24 14.19
C TYR A 144 15.14 5.86 13.70
N LEU A 145 15.08 6.97 12.95
CA LEU A 145 16.26 7.67 12.45
C LEU A 145 17.03 8.43 13.54
N SER A 146 16.40 8.70 14.68
CA SER A 146 17.05 9.36 15.82
C SER A 146 17.96 8.44 16.64
N GLN A 147 17.96 7.13 16.37
CA GLN A 147 18.76 6.15 17.09
C GLN A 147 20.27 6.37 16.88
N PRO A 148 21.08 6.51 17.94
CA PRO A 148 22.48 6.94 17.85
C PRO A 148 23.42 5.87 17.26
N ASP A 149 23.07 4.59 17.36
CA ASP A 149 23.87 3.44 16.91
C ASP A 149 23.28 2.76 15.67
N LEU A 150 22.45 3.48 14.90
CA LEU A 150 21.84 2.94 13.70
C LEU A 150 22.89 2.67 12.62
N SER A 151 22.97 1.41 12.16
CA SER A 151 23.93 1.03 11.11
C SER A 151 23.58 1.66 9.76
N ALA A 152 24.59 1.97 8.94
CA ALA A 152 24.40 2.62 7.64
C ALA A 152 23.39 1.89 6.74
N ASN A 153 23.36 0.56 6.76
CA ASN A 153 22.40 -0.24 6.01
C ASN A 153 20.96 -0.07 6.53
N LYS A 154 20.76 -0.02 7.85
CA LYS A 154 19.42 0.21 8.44
C LYS A 154 18.95 1.63 8.14
N THR A 155 19.82 2.62 8.27
CA THR A 155 19.54 4.01 7.89
C THR A 155 19.14 4.12 6.43
N TYR A 156 19.91 3.54 5.51
CA TYR A 156 19.59 3.52 4.08
C TYR A 156 18.21 2.92 3.80
N ASN A 157 17.92 1.74 4.33
CA ASN A 157 16.62 1.08 4.14
C ASN A 157 15.47 1.92 4.71
N CYS A 158 15.65 2.54 5.87
CA CYS A 158 14.66 3.44 6.46
C CYS A 158 14.44 4.68 5.58
N VAL A 159 15.50 5.31 5.08
CA VAL A 159 15.40 6.48 4.19
C VAL A 159 14.72 6.13 2.86
N VAL A 160 14.99 4.96 2.30
CA VAL A 160 14.28 4.47 1.09
C VAL A 160 12.79 4.29 1.39
N SER A 161 12.44 3.69 2.53
CA SER A 161 11.06 3.53 2.97
C SER A 161 10.38 4.89 3.20
N LEU A 162 11.07 5.82 3.87
CA LEU A 162 10.59 7.18 4.13
C LEU A 162 10.34 7.95 2.83
N ARG A 163 11.23 7.84 1.84
CA ARG A 163 11.01 8.42 0.51
C ARG A 163 9.71 7.88 -0.09
N ILE A 164 9.51 6.57 -0.07
CA ILE A 164 8.29 5.95 -0.59
C ILE A 164 7.07 6.50 0.16
N ALA A 165 7.13 6.60 1.48
CA ALA A 165 6.06 7.14 2.30
C ALA A 165 5.73 8.60 1.92
N LEU A 166 6.72 9.51 1.93
CA LEU A 166 6.57 10.92 1.58
C LEU A 166 5.97 11.15 0.17
N THR A 167 6.18 10.22 -0.76
CA THR A 167 5.67 10.32 -2.14
C THR A 167 4.31 9.68 -2.36
N ASN A 168 3.85 8.79 -1.47
CA ASN A 168 2.65 7.97 -1.69
C ASN A 168 1.54 8.16 -0.64
N HIS A 169 1.83 8.86 0.46
CA HIS A 169 0.82 9.29 1.42
C HIS A 169 0.28 10.69 1.08
N PRO A 170 -0.89 11.05 1.62
CA PRO A 170 -1.49 12.37 1.42
C PRO A 170 -0.64 13.50 2.00
N LEU A 171 -0.95 14.74 1.64
CA LEU A 171 -0.27 15.95 2.13
C LEU A 171 -0.38 16.11 3.64
N SER A 172 -1.46 15.65 4.27
CA SER A 172 -1.66 15.62 5.71
C SER A 172 -0.59 14.81 6.43
N TRP A 173 -0.20 13.65 5.88
CA TRP A 173 0.91 12.84 6.39
C TRP A 173 2.25 13.60 6.28
N VAL A 174 2.48 14.28 5.15
CA VAL A 174 3.69 15.10 4.94
C VAL A 174 3.70 16.29 5.90
N SER A 175 2.54 16.88 6.16
CA SER A 175 2.36 17.96 7.13
C SER A 175 2.66 17.49 8.56
N GLU A 176 2.22 16.29 8.94
CA GLU A 176 2.54 15.68 10.23
C GLU A 176 4.04 15.35 10.36
N PHE A 177 4.68 14.86 9.29
CA PHE A 177 6.13 14.69 9.26
C PHE A 177 6.86 16.03 9.49
N GLY A 178 6.43 17.07 8.78
CA GLY A 178 6.69 18.47 9.09
C GLY A 178 8.15 18.84 9.31
N THR A 179 8.36 19.88 10.11
CA THR A 179 9.69 20.44 10.43
C THR A 179 10.52 19.50 11.28
N GLU A 180 9.88 18.71 12.16
CA GLU A 180 10.55 17.74 13.01
C GLU A 180 11.24 16.66 12.18
N GLY A 181 10.50 16.09 11.23
CA GLY A 181 11.02 15.10 10.31
C GLY A 181 12.10 15.66 9.39
N LEU A 182 11.92 16.88 8.87
CA LEU A 182 12.95 17.54 8.07
C LEU A 182 14.27 17.69 8.86
N ARG A 183 14.20 18.15 10.12
CA ARG A 183 15.38 18.28 10.97
C ARG A 183 16.08 16.95 11.18
N GLN A 184 15.31 15.88 11.39
CA GLN A 184 15.89 14.54 11.57
C GLN A 184 16.61 14.06 10.31
N VAL A 185 16.02 14.27 9.12
CA VAL A 185 16.66 13.92 7.84
C VAL A 185 17.95 14.72 7.63
N LEU A 186 17.94 16.03 7.94
CA LEU A 186 19.14 16.86 7.87
C LEU A 186 20.22 16.42 8.85
N SER A 187 19.83 16.00 10.06
CA SER A 187 20.76 15.42 11.04
C SER A 187 21.44 14.18 10.48
N VAL A 188 20.66 13.23 9.95
CA VAL A 188 21.18 12.01 9.30
C VAL A 188 22.12 12.35 8.14
N LEU A 189 21.75 13.33 7.30
CA LEU A 189 22.59 13.79 6.19
C LEU A 189 23.94 14.32 6.70
N ASN A 190 23.93 15.15 7.74
CA ASN A 190 25.16 15.69 8.34
C ASN A 190 26.04 14.59 8.95
N GLU A 191 25.45 13.57 9.59
CA GLU A 191 26.21 12.41 10.07
C GLU A 191 26.87 11.62 8.94
N CYS A 192 26.21 11.50 7.78
CA CYS A 192 26.80 10.86 6.61
C CYS A 192 28.03 11.61 6.06
N TYR A 193 28.08 12.94 6.19
CA TYR A 193 29.20 13.77 5.75
C TYR A 193 30.28 14.01 6.81
N ARG A 194 30.05 13.63 8.07
CA ARG A 194 31.03 13.83 9.15
C ARG A 194 32.16 12.79 9.14
N LYS A 195 32.05 11.73 8.34
CA LYS A 195 33.05 10.68 8.21
C LYS A 195 34.10 11.00 7.16
#